data_AF-A0A259CIS6-F1
#
_entry.id   AF-A0A259CIS6-F1
#
_cell.length_a   1.000
_cell.length_b   1.000
_cell.length_c   1.000
_cell.angle_alpha   90.00
_cell.angle_beta   90.00
_cell.angle_gamma   90.00
#
_symmetry.space_group_name_H-M   'P 1'
#
loop_
_entity.id
_entity.type
_entity.pdbx_description
1 polymer ?
#
loop_
_entity_poly.entity_id
_entity_poly.type
_entity_poly.pdbx_seq_one_letter_code
_entity_poly.pdbx_strand_id
1 'polypeptide(L)'
;MAAKGLAAVSISVTTLDQDLARKMEPRAPAPQRRLQTIRALAAAGIPVRIQISPLIPALTDHELEAVMDAGARAGATHANSIPLRLPREVADLFRRWLEVTVPDRAARVMGRVRELHGGRDYDPEFGTRMTGQGLWAELIHRRADVARKRLGLQNALPKLRTDLFARPLRAGDQMSLF
;
A
#
# COMPACT_ATOMS: atom_id res chain seq x y z
N MET A 1 13.33 -11.40 -15.29
CA MET A 1 12.39 -12.06 -14.35
C MET A 1 10.94 -11.77 -14.69
N ALA A 2 10.51 -10.50 -14.78
CA ALA A 2 9.11 -10.14 -15.05
C ALA A 2 8.57 -10.69 -16.39
N ALA A 3 9.34 -10.60 -17.48
CA ALA A 3 8.96 -11.19 -18.78
C ALA A 3 8.75 -12.72 -18.73
N LYS A 4 9.35 -13.42 -17.74
CA LYS A 4 9.13 -14.85 -17.48
C LYS A 4 7.97 -15.11 -16.52
N GLY A 5 7.22 -14.09 -16.10
CA GLY A 5 6.16 -14.19 -15.10
C GLY A 5 6.66 -14.45 -13.67
N LEU A 6 7.92 -14.10 -13.37
CA LEU A 6 8.57 -14.42 -12.08
C LEU A 6 8.66 -13.24 -11.11
N ALA A 7 8.29 -12.03 -11.53
CA ALA A 7 8.37 -10.85 -10.68
C ALA A 7 7.24 -9.85 -10.97
N ALA A 8 6.72 -9.28 -9.90
CA ALA A 8 5.84 -8.12 -9.89
C ALA A 8 6.24 -7.23 -8.72
N VAL A 9 5.99 -5.93 -8.83
CA VAL A 9 6.48 -4.94 -7.83
C VAL A 9 5.31 -4.17 -7.25
N SER A 10 5.37 -3.86 -5.96
CA SER A 10 4.43 -2.98 -5.27
C SER A 10 5.21 -1.80 -4.72
N ILE A 11 4.86 -0.57 -5.11
CA ILE A 11 5.49 0.66 -4.62
C ILE A 11 4.50 1.43 -3.76
N SER A 12 4.88 1.66 -2.50
CA SER A 12 4.04 2.41 -1.57
C SER A 12 4.11 3.92 -1.82
N VAL A 13 2.96 4.54 -2.06
CA VAL A 13 2.79 5.99 -2.15
C VAL A 13 1.65 6.36 -1.21
N THR A 14 1.99 6.91 -0.04
CA THR A 14 1.04 7.17 1.06
C THR A 14 0.30 8.50 0.93
N THR A 15 0.95 9.49 0.31
CA THR A 15 0.45 10.85 0.06
C THR A 15 1.22 11.44 -1.13
N LEU A 16 0.63 12.41 -1.83
CA LEU A 16 1.32 13.22 -2.84
C LEU A 16 1.89 14.51 -2.24
N ASP A 17 1.45 14.89 -1.04
CA ASP A 17 2.00 16.00 -0.26
C ASP A 17 3.44 15.68 0.18
N GLN A 18 4.38 16.49 -0.32
CA GLN A 18 5.80 16.30 -0.06
C GLN A 18 6.17 16.59 1.40
N ASP A 19 5.52 17.56 2.04
CA ASP A 19 5.82 17.96 3.41
C ASP A 19 5.27 16.92 4.39
N LEU A 20 4.04 16.44 4.15
CA LEU A 20 3.48 15.35 4.92
C LEU A 20 4.29 14.05 4.74
N ALA A 21 4.70 13.73 3.52
CA ALA A 21 5.56 12.57 3.25
C ALA A 21 6.89 12.65 4.02
N ARG A 22 7.55 13.81 4.07
CA ARG A 22 8.79 14.00 4.84
C ARG A 22 8.56 13.86 6.34
N LYS A 23 7.43 14.34 6.86
CA LYS A 23 7.08 14.21 8.28
C LYS A 23 6.78 12.76 8.67
N MET A 24 6.14 12.00 7.79
CA MET A 24 5.78 10.60 8.03
C MET A 24 6.95 9.64 7.78
N GLU A 25 7.70 9.85 6.70
CA GLU A 25 8.71 8.90 6.19
C GLU A 25 10.00 9.65 5.80
N PRO A 26 10.69 10.33 6.75
CA PRO A 26 11.78 11.28 6.46
C PRO A 26 12.97 10.67 5.71
N ARG A 27 13.16 9.35 5.83
CA ARG A 27 14.26 8.61 5.20
C ARG A 27 13.87 7.96 3.87
N ALA A 28 12.59 8.00 3.51
CA ALA A 28 12.11 7.38 2.29
C ALA A 28 12.15 8.38 1.12
N PRO A 29 12.27 7.90 -0.13
CA PRO A 29 12.19 8.78 -1.30
C PRO A 29 10.90 9.58 -1.34
N ALA A 30 10.97 10.83 -1.80
CA ALA A 30 9.81 11.69 -1.98
C ALA A 30 8.75 11.05 -2.92
N PRO A 31 7.46 11.39 -2.78
CA PRO A 31 6.38 10.79 -3.59
C PRO A 31 6.64 10.82 -5.10
N GLN A 32 7.16 11.94 -5.62
CA GLN A 32 7.46 12.12 -7.04
C GLN A 32 8.54 11.14 -7.53
N ARG A 33 9.55 10.85 -6.70
CA ARG A 33 10.59 9.85 -7.02
C ARG A 33 10.02 8.44 -7.07
N ARG A 34 9.07 8.12 -6.19
CA ARG A 34 8.37 6.81 -6.22
C ARG A 34 7.52 6.66 -7.47
N LEU A 35 6.83 7.72 -7.91
CA LEU A 35 6.10 7.72 -9.19
C LEU A 35 7.04 7.58 -10.39
N GLN A 36 8.24 8.18 -10.36
CA GLN A 36 9.27 7.95 -11.38
C GLN A 36 9.76 6.50 -11.38
N THR A 37 9.93 5.88 -10.22
CA THR A 37 10.25 4.45 -10.11
C THR A 37 9.15 3.58 -10.73
N ILE A 38 7.87 3.88 -10.45
CA ILE A 38 6.73 3.19 -11.08
C ILE A 38 6.83 3.30 -12.60
N ARG A 39 7.08 4.50 -13.13
CA ARG A 39 7.25 4.74 -14.57
C ARG A 39 8.39 3.95 -15.18
N ALA A 40 9.55 3.94 -14.55
CA ALA A 40 10.71 3.19 -15.03
C ALA A 40 10.45 1.67 -15.05
N LEU A 41 9.83 1.14 -13.99
CA LEU A 41 9.47 -0.28 -13.91
C LEU A 41 8.40 -0.67 -14.94
N ALA A 42 7.37 0.16 -15.11
CA ALA A 42 6.30 -0.06 -16.08
C ALA A 42 6.83 -0.01 -17.53
N ALA A 43 7.71 0.95 -17.85
CA ALA A 43 8.37 1.03 -19.15
C ALA A 43 9.24 -0.20 -19.45
N ALA A 44 9.78 -0.85 -18.43
CA ALA A 44 10.50 -2.12 -18.54
C ALA A 44 9.59 -3.36 -18.64
N GLY A 45 8.26 -3.18 -18.74
CA GLY A 45 7.28 -4.26 -18.83
C GLY A 45 7.05 -5.03 -17.53
N ILE A 46 7.42 -4.45 -16.38
CA ILE A 46 7.21 -5.08 -15.06
C ILE A 46 5.79 -4.76 -14.60
N PRO A 47 4.98 -5.74 -14.17
CA PRO A 47 3.70 -5.45 -13.52
C PRO A 47 3.93 -4.69 -12.21
N VAL A 48 3.39 -3.47 -12.12
CA VAL A 48 3.52 -2.60 -10.95
C VAL A 48 2.17 -2.35 -10.31
N ARG A 49 2.13 -2.48 -8.98
CA ARG A 49 1.05 -2.01 -8.11
C ARG A 49 1.45 -0.73 -7.42
N ILE A 50 0.60 0.30 -7.50
CA ILE A 50 0.67 1.41 -6.55
C ILE A 50 -0.07 1.02 -5.27
N GLN A 51 0.59 1.20 -4.13
CA GLN A 51 0.08 0.78 -2.83
C GLN A 51 -0.12 1.98 -1.92
N ILE A 52 -1.37 2.31 -1.61
CA ILE A 52 -1.73 3.43 -0.74
C ILE A 52 -1.87 2.90 0.70
N SER A 53 -0.73 2.56 1.29
CA SER A 53 -0.68 1.89 2.60
C SER A 53 0.54 2.37 3.40
N PRO A 54 0.36 2.91 4.62
CA PRO A 54 -0.92 3.08 5.31
C PRO A 54 -1.78 4.22 4.72
N LEU A 55 -3.07 3.96 4.54
CA LEU A 55 -4.09 4.99 4.33
C LEU A 55 -4.58 5.50 5.69
N ILE A 56 -4.31 6.77 6.01
CA ILE A 56 -4.60 7.33 7.33
C ILE A 56 -5.93 8.11 7.25
N PRO A 57 -6.98 7.69 7.97
CA PRO A 57 -8.27 8.35 7.89
C PRO A 57 -8.21 9.78 8.42
N ALA A 58 -8.94 10.69 7.78
CA ALA A 58 -8.94 12.14 8.05
C ALA A 58 -7.56 12.83 7.92
N LEU A 59 -6.55 12.16 7.37
CA LEU A 59 -5.22 12.73 7.10
C LEU A 59 -4.82 12.55 5.63
N THR A 60 -4.79 11.32 5.11
CA THR A 60 -4.40 11.02 3.70
C THR A 60 -5.52 10.38 2.88
N ASP A 61 -6.62 9.97 3.51
CA ASP A 61 -7.75 9.32 2.83
C ASP A 61 -8.47 10.20 1.78
N HIS A 62 -8.34 11.52 1.87
CA HIS A 62 -8.83 12.45 0.84
C HIS A 62 -8.01 12.37 -0.47
N GLU A 63 -6.77 11.87 -0.43
CA GLU A 63 -5.89 11.75 -1.60
C GLU A 63 -6.02 10.42 -2.34
N LEU A 64 -6.84 9.49 -1.84
CA LEU A 64 -6.93 8.11 -2.34
C LEU A 64 -7.03 8.03 -3.87
N GLU A 65 -7.97 8.73 -4.47
CA GLU A 65 -8.19 8.73 -5.91
C GLU A 65 -7.08 9.45 -6.68
N ALA A 66 -6.55 10.54 -6.12
CA ALA A 66 -5.46 11.31 -6.73
C ALA A 66 -4.16 10.49 -6.77
N VAL A 67 -3.84 9.75 -5.70
CA VAL A 67 -2.69 8.84 -5.66
C VAL A 67 -2.89 7.72 -6.68
N MET A 68 -4.07 7.09 -6.73
CA MET A 68 -4.35 6.04 -7.73
C MET A 68 -4.21 6.56 -9.17
N ASP A 69 -4.75 7.74 -9.46
CA ASP A 69 -4.64 8.39 -10.78
C ASP A 69 -3.17 8.69 -11.13
N ALA A 70 -2.40 9.24 -10.18
CA ALA A 70 -0.97 9.48 -10.37
C ALA A 70 -0.19 8.18 -10.66
N GLY A 71 -0.54 7.08 -9.96
CA GLY A 71 0.01 5.76 -10.21
C GLY A 71 -0.33 5.22 -11.59
N ALA A 72 -1.60 5.32 -12.00
CA ALA A 72 -2.07 4.90 -13.32
C ALA A 72 -1.35 5.68 -14.43
N ARG A 73 -1.23 7.01 -14.29
CA ARG A 73 -0.47 7.88 -15.23
C ARG A 73 1.03 7.57 -15.26
N ALA A 74 1.57 6.99 -14.19
CA ALA A 74 2.93 6.49 -14.16
C ALA A 74 3.05 5.07 -14.74
N GLY A 75 1.97 4.40 -15.13
CA GLY A 75 1.99 3.07 -15.74
C GLY A 75 1.77 1.91 -14.75
N ALA A 76 1.35 2.19 -13.52
CA ALA A 76 0.86 1.12 -12.65
C ALA A 76 -0.41 0.50 -13.27
N THR A 77 -0.48 -0.83 -13.25
CA THR A 77 -1.63 -1.60 -13.76
C THR A 77 -2.49 -2.15 -12.63
N HIS A 78 -2.02 -2.00 -11.38
CA HIS A 78 -2.66 -2.51 -10.20
C HIS A 78 -2.69 -1.43 -9.10
N ALA A 79 -3.69 -1.47 -8.23
CA ALA A 79 -3.74 -0.62 -7.05
C ALA A 79 -4.38 -1.32 -5.86
N ASN A 80 -3.83 -1.10 -4.67
CA ASN A 80 -4.52 -1.41 -3.42
C ASN A 80 -4.37 -0.27 -2.41
N SER A 81 -5.22 -0.29 -1.40
CA SER A 81 -5.14 0.58 -0.24
C SER A 81 -5.42 -0.25 1.01
N ILE A 82 -4.63 -0.06 2.06
CA ILE A 82 -4.83 -0.69 3.36
C ILE A 82 -4.87 0.41 4.42
N PRO A 83 -5.94 0.48 5.24
CA PRO A 83 -5.99 1.44 6.34
C PRO A 83 -4.82 1.29 7.32
N LEU A 84 -4.49 2.40 8.00
CA LEU A 84 -3.48 2.41 9.05
C LEU A 84 -3.78 1.37 10.12
N ARG A 85 -2.75 0.62 10.50
CA ARG A 85 -2.79 -0.35 11.59
C ARG A 85 -1.83 0.10 12.68
N LEU A 86 -2.26 0.00 13.94
CA LEU A 86 -1.49 0.45 15.11
C LEU A 86 -1.27 -0.70 16.11
N PRO A 87 -0.54 -1.76 15.74
CA PRO A 87 -0.27 -2.84 16.67
C PRO A 87 0.61 -2.38 17.83
N ARG A 88 0.21 -2.72 19.06
CA ARG A 88 1.02 -2.60 20.27
C ARG A 88 1.62 -1.18 20.45
N GLU A 89 2.92 -1.07 20.65
CA GLU A 89 3.64 0.16 20.97
C GLU A 89 3.58 1.22 19.85
N VAL A 90 3.20 0.80 18.62
CA VAL A 90 3.04 1.70 17.47
C VAL A 90 1.89 2.70 17.70
N ALA A 91 0.85 2.32 18.45
CA ALA A 91 -0.28 3.20 18.73
C ALA A 91 0.15 4.46 19.50
N ASP A 92 0.96 4.29 20.54
CA ASP A 92 1.47 5.40 21.34
C ASP A 92 2.45 6.27 20.57
N LEU A 93 3.32 5.66 19.76
CA LEU A 93 4.23 6.39 18.90
C LEU A 93 3.46 7.25 17.89
N PHE A 94 2.43 6.70 17.27
CA PHE A 94 1.62 7.40 16.28
C PHE A 94 0.80 8.53 16.89
N ARG A 95 0.21 8.32 18.09
CA ARG A 95 -0.47 9.39 18.84
C ARG A 95 0.43 10.59 19.09
N ARG A 96 1.62 10.35 19.67
CA ARG A 96 2.59 11.43 19.93
C ARG A 96 3.03 12.12 18.64
N TRP A 97 3.22 11.34 17.56
CA TRP A 97 3.56 11.90 16.27
C TRP A 97 2.46 12.84 15.74
N LEU A 98 1.18 12.45 15.87
CA LEU A 98 0.05 13.32 15.49
C LEU A 98 0.02 14.61 16.31
N GLU A 99 0.19 14.52 17.63
CA GLU A 99 0.20 15.67 18.53
C GLU A 99 1.30 16.67 18.18
N VAL A 100 2.48 16.19 17.79
CA VAL A 100 3.60 17.06 17.38
C VAL A 100 3.43 17.61 15.97
N THR A 101 2.89 16.81 15.05
CA THR A 101 2.99 17.11 13.61
C THR A 101 1.74 17.76 13.03
N VAL A 102 0.56 17.36 13.52
CA VAL A 102 -0.78 17.78 13.05
C VAL A 102 -1.76 17.86 14.24
N PRO A 103 -1.46 18.68 15.28
CA PRO A 103 -2.22 18.72 16.53
C PRO A 103 -3.72 19.02 16.34
N ASP A 104 -4.03 19.88 15.37
CA ASP A 104 -5.38 20.28 14.98
C ASP A 104 -6.25 19.11 14.49
N ARG A 105 -5.62 18.05 13.97
CA ARG A 105 -6.30 16.86 13.42
C ARG A 105 -6.13 15.61 14.28
N ALA A 106 -5.24 15.62 15.27
CA ALA A 106 -4.87 14.43 16.04
C ALA A 106 -6.07 13.67 16.62
N ALA A 107 -6.97 14.38 17.30
CA ALA A 107 -8.17 13.78 17.90
C ALA A 107 -9.11 13.18 16.84
N ARG A 108 -9.29 13.89 15.70
CA ARG A 108 -10.14 13.43 14.60
C ARG A 108 -9.57 12.18 13.93
N VAL A 109 -8.26 12.14 13.68
CA VAL A 109 -7.57 10.99 13.10
C VAL A 109 -7.72 9.78 14.00
N MET A 110 -7.41 9.91 15.30
CA MET A 110 -7.54 8.79 16.24
C MET A 110 -8.99 8.34 16.43
N GLY A 111 -9.95 9.26 16.40
CA GLY A 111 -11.38 8.91 16.40
C GLY A 111 -11.76 8.01 15.23
N ARG A 112 -11.32 8.35 14.00
CA ARG A 112 -11.58 7.52 12.81
C ARG A 112 -10.80 6.21 12.82
N VAL A 113 -9.57 6.19 13.33
CA VAL A 113 -8.82 4.94 13.52
C VAL A 113 -9.57 4.00 14.44
N ARG A 114 -10.17 4.51 15.53
CA ARG A 114 -10.97 3.68 16.43
C ARG A 114 -12.25 3.17 15.79
N GLU A 115 -12.94 3.99 15.01
CA GLU A 115 -14.11 3.55 14.24
C GLU A 115 -13.76 2.38 13.31
N LEU A 116 -12.63 2.47 12.59
CA LEU A 116 -12.13 1.41 11.72
C LEU A 116 -11.77 0.11 12.47
N HIS A 117 -11.56 0.17 13.78
CA HIS A 117 -11.10 -0.94 14.63
C HIS A 117 -12.05 -1.26 15.79
N GLY A 118 -13.34 -0.90 15.66
CA GLY A 118 -14.37 -1.27 16.63
C GLY A 118 -14.21 -0.62 18.01
N GLY A 119 -13.80 0.64 18.05
CA GLY A 119 -13.59 1.43 19.26
C GLY A 119 -12.18 1.35 19.85
N ARG A 120 -11.33 0.43 19.37
CA ARG A 120 -9.94 0.25 19.83
C ARG A 120 -8.96 0.95 18.90
N ASP A 121 -7.73 1.23 19.33
CA ASP A 121 -6.73 1.80 18.42
C ASP A 121 -6.30 0.79 17.33
N TYR A 122 -6.45 -0.51 17.59
CA TYR A 122 -6.18 -1.58 16.62
C TYR A 122 -6.98 -2.85 16.93
N ASP A 123 -7.48 -3.48 15.87
CA ASP A 123 -8.11 -4.80 15.89
C ASP A 123 -7.19 -5.83 15.19
N PRO A 124 -6.64 -6.83 15.91
CA PRO A 124 -5.76 -7.83 15.31
C PRO A 124 -6.51 -8.95 14.57
N GLU A 125 -7.84 -8.99 14.62
CA GLU A 125 -8.67 -10.10 14.13
C GLU A 125 -8.41 -10.40 12.64
N PHE A 126 -8.29 -11.69 12.30
CA PHE A 126 -8.06 -12.09 10.92
C PHE A 126 -9.28 -11.73 10.06
N GLY A 127 -9.04 -11.30 8.82
CA GLY A 127 -10.09 -10.78 7.94
C GLY A 127 -10.30 -9.27 8.08
N THR A 128 -10.49 -8.76 9.30
CA THR A 128 -10.77 -7.33 9.53
C THR A 128 -9.52 -6.47 9.71
N ARG A 129 -8.42 -7.04 10.22
CA ARG A 129 -7.17 -6.29 10.52
C ARG A 129 -6.57 -5.52 9.34
N MET A 130 -6.86 -5.90 8.09
CA MET A 130 -6.36 -5.22 6.88
C MET A 130 -7.42 -4.41 6.13
N THR A 131 -8.69 -4.56 6.47
CA THR A 131 -9.80 -3.88 5.80
C THR A 131 -10.42 -2.80 6.68
N GLY A 132 -10.33 -2.94 8.00
CA GLY A 132 -11.15 -2.18 8.93
C GLY A 132 -12.61 -2.64 8.89
N GLN A 133 -13.43 -2.00 9.74
CA GLN A 133 -14.87 -2.23 9.85
C GLN A 133 -15.64 -0.91 9.98
N GLY A 134 -16.96 -0.97 9.80
CA GLY A 134 -17.85 0.18 9.91
C GLY A 134 -17.93 1.04 8.66
N LEU A 135 -18.76 2.09 8.73
CA LEU A 135 -19.13 2.93 7.58
C LEU A 135 -17.93 3.62 6.93
N TRP A 136 -16.94 4.06 7.72
CA TRP A 136 -15.74 4.68 7.17
C TRP A 136 -14.90 3.70 6.34
N ALA A 137 -14.78 2.45 6.79
CA ALA A 137 -14.08 1.41 6.04
C ALA A 137 -14.81 1.12 4.72
N GLU A 138 -16.14 0.93 4.78
CA GLU A 138 -16.98 0.70 3.61
C GLU A 138 -16.86 1.85 2.59
N LEU A 139 -16.87 3.10 3.06
CA LEU A 139 -16.70 4.27 2.20
C LEU A 139 -15.34 4.28 1.51
N ILE A 140 -14.26 4.00 2.26
CA ILE A 140 -12.89 3.91 1.70
C ILE A 140 -12.83 2.82 0.63
N HIS A 141 -13.35 1.62 0.90
CA HIS A 141 -13.31 0.51 -0.06
C HIS A 141 -14.14 0.80 -1.30
N ARG A 142 -15.33 1.38 -1.14
CA ARG A 142 -16.18 1.77 -2.27
C ARG A 142 -15.53 2.84 -3.14
N ARG A 143 -14.91 3.85 -2.53
CA ARG A 143 -14.12 4.87 -3.25
C ARG A 143 -12.97 4.25 -4.01
N ALA A 144 -12.21 3.35 -3.36
CA ALA A 144 -11.10 2.63 -3.96
C ALA A 144 -11.56 1.76 -5.15
N ASP A 145 -12.69 1.06 -5.04
CA ASP A 145 -13.26 0.22 -6.11
C ASP A 145 -13.71 1.05 -7.31
N VAL A 146 -14.41 2.16 -7.08
CA VAL A 146 -14.84 3.06 -8.15
C VAL A 146 -13.63 3.65 -8.87
N ALA A 147 -12.62 4.11 -8.11
CA ALA A 147 -11.40 4.66 -8.69
C ALA A 147 -10.63 3.62 -9.50
N ARG A 148 -10.45 2.40 -8.96
CA ARG A 148 -9.82 1.28 -9.68
C ARG A 148 -10.50 1.00 -11.01
N LYS A 149 -11.83 0.83 -11.00
CA LYS A 149 -12.62 0.57 -12.21
C LYS A 149 -12.48 1.69 -13.23
N ARG A 150 -12.62 2.94 -12.79
CA ARG A 150 -12.49 4.14 -13.65
C ARG A 150 -11.11 4.24 -14.30
N LEU A 151 -10.05 3.87 -13.57
CA LEU A 151 -8.66 3.97 -14.01
C LEU A 151 -8.15 2.69 -14.71
N GLY A 152 -8.97 1.64 -14.82
CA GLY A 152 -8.55 0.35 -15.39
C GLY A 152 -7.53 -0.43 -14.54
N LEU A 153 -7.46 -0.14 -13.23
CA LEU A 153 -6.50 -0.77 -12.31
C LEU A 153 -7.06 -2.07 -11.71
N GLN A 154 -6.23 -3.10 -11.67
CA GLN A 154 -6.56 -4.38 -11.04
C GLN A 154 -6.26 -4.38 -9.53
N ASN A 155 -7.00 -5.15 -8.74
CA ASN A 155 -6.79 -5.23 -7.29
C ASN A 155 -5.58 -6.12 -6.91
N ALA A 156 -5.46 -7.28 -7.56
CA ALA A 156 -4.45 -8.29 -7.23
C ALA A 156 -3.39 -8.36 -8.33
N LEU A 157 -2.11 -8.40 -7.92
CA LEU A 157 -0.98 -8.63 -8.84
C LEU A 157 -1.12 -9.99 -9.56
N PRO A 158 -0.51 -10.15 -10.75
CA PRO A 158 -0.56 -11.41 -11.47
C PRO A 158 0.07 -12.54 -10.64
N LYS A 159 -0.49 -13.76 -10.77
CA LYS A 159 0.11 -14.96 -10.18
C LYS A 159 1.49 -15.19 -10.80
N LEU A 160 2.49 -15.38 -9.94
CA LEU A 160 3.84 -15.67 -10.39
C LEU A 160 3.97 -17.15 -10.81
N ARG A 161 4.77 -17.41 -11.83
CA ARG A 161 5.06 -18.76 -12.31
C ARG A 161 5.87 -19.54 -11.28
N THR A 162 5.29 -20.61 -10.75
CA THR A 162 5.95 -21.54 -9.84
C THR A 162 6.47 -22.79 -10.53
N ASP A 163 6.05 -23.03 -11.78
CA ASP A 163 6.44 -24.16 -12.61
C ASP A 163 7.90 -24.12 -13.08
N LEU A 164 8.54 -22.95 -12.99
CA LEU A 164 9.97 -22.76 -13.27
C LEU A 164 10.87 -23.02 -12.07
N PHE A 165 10.32 -23.39 -10.91
CA PHE A 165 11.11 -23.66 -9.73
C PHE A 165 11.86 -24.99 -9.87
N ALA A 166 13.18 -24.94 -9.79
CA ALA A 166 14.05 -26.11 -9.72
C ALA A 166 14.66 -26.21 -8.33
N ARG A 167 14.53 -27.39 -7.69
CA ARG A 167 15.17 -27.64 -6.39
C ARG A 167 16.69 -27.69 -6.59
N PRO A 168 17.49 -27.01 -5.75
CA PRO A 168 18.93 -27.15 -5.78
C PRO A 168 19.34 -28.63 -5.57
N LEU A 169 20.37 -29.07 -6.29
CA LEU A 169 20.97 -30.38 -6.08
C LEU A 169 21.56 -30.46 -4.66
N ARG A 170 21.41 -31.61 -4.02
CA ARG A 170 22.03 -31.92 -2.73
C ARG A 170 23.43 -32.48 -2.94
N ALA A 171 24.25 -32.43 -1.89
CA ALA A 171 25.54 -33.12 -1.90
C ALA A 171 25.32 -34.62 -2.16
N GLY A 172 25.92 -35.14 -3.23
CA GLY A 172 25.74 -36.52 -3.69
C GLY A 172 24.68 -36.71 -4.78
N ASP A 173 23.88 -35.69 -5.11
CA ASP A 173 22.97 -35.77 -6.27
C ASP A 173 23.79 -35.72 -7.57
N GLN A 174 23.51 -36.63 -8.49
CA GLN A 174 24.09 -36.61 -9.83
C GLN A 174 23.46 -35.47 -10.65
N MET A 175 24.29 -34.64 -11.28
CA MET A 175 23.81 -33.60 -12.19
C MET A 175 23.11 -34.23 -13.41
N SER A 176 22.07 -33.56 -13.92
CA SER A 176 21.47 -33.97 -15.19
C SER A 176 22.52 -33.91 -16.30
N LEU A 177 22.66 -35.00 -17.07
CA LEU A 177 23.56 -35.08 -18.23
C LEU A 177 22.95 -34.44 -19.49
N PHE A 178 21.69 -34.00 -19.42
CA PHE A 178 20.93 -33.37 -20.50
C PHE A 178 20.06 -32.23 -19.96
#